data_AF-A0A9X3J5S9-F1
#
_entry.id   AF-A0A9X3J5S9-F1
#
_cell.length_a   1.000
_cell.length_b   1.000
_cell.length_c   1.000
_cell.angle_alpha   90.00
_cell.angle_beta   90.00
_cell.angle_gamma   90.00
#
_symmetry.space_group_name_H-M   'P 1'
#
loop_
_entity.id
_entity.type
_entity.pdbx_description
1 polymer ?
#
loop_
_entity_poly.entity_id
_entity_poly.type
_entity_poly.pdbx_seq_one_letter_code
_entity_poly.pdbx_strand_id
1 'polypeptide(L)'
;MVVQKFKNIDFEDLSQVIIGSAVLSVPIAFTEEAWNLSKTIPILNLGVIVILTLSFIGIYAFKGIFQGHIKQRKITFVKRVLIDYGITLLVVIVVLFALNKFPISENPLIAMKRVIIIAFPASMGAIVVDSFDKE
;
A
#
# COMPACT_ATOMS: atom_id res chain seq x y z
N MET A 1 -32.27 5.98 12.00
CA MET A 1 -31.12 6.86 11.71
C MET A 1 -29.90 6.25 12.38
N VAL A 2 -29.16 5.40 11.66
CA VAL A 2 -28.00 4.70 12.22
C VAL A 2 -26.90 5.73 12.43
N VAL A 3 -26.54 5.95 13.69
CA VAL A 3 -25.39 6.77 14.09
C VAL A 3 -24.17 6.22 13.35
N GLN A 4 -23.70 7.00 12.38
CA GLN A 4 -22.64 6.62 11.47
C GLN A 4 -21.30 6.69 12.24
N LYS A 5 -21.06 5.65 13.03
CA LYS A 5 -19.97 5.48 14.00
C LYS A 5 -18.64 5.84 13.32
N PHE A 6 -17.89 6.72 13.96
CA PHE A 6 -16.53 7.07 13.58
C PHE A 6 -15.66 5.82 13.76
N LYS A 7 -15.25 5.14 12.67
CA LYS A 7 -14.14 4.18 12.75
C LYS A 7 -12.87 4.95 12.42
N ASN A 8 -12.18 5.43 13.45
CA ASN A 8 -10.75 5.72 13.32
C ASN A 8 -10.05 4.39 12.99
N ILE A 9 -8.89 4.45 12.33
CA ILE A 9 -8.08 3.25 12.09
C ILE A 9 -7.80 2.59 13.44
N ASP A 10 -8.27 1.35 13.60
CA ASP A 10 -8.02 0.56 14.79
C ASP A 10 -6.75 -0.31 14.61
N PHE A 11 -6.25 -0.89 15.69
CA PHE A 11 -5.11 -1.80 15.64
C PHE A 11 -5.38 -3.01 14.73
N GLU A 12 -6.62 -3.45 14.67
CA GLU A 12 -7.07 -4.51 13.77
C GLU A 12 -6.88 -4.14 12.30
N ASP A 13 -7.40 -2.98 11.86
CA ASP A 13 -7.24 -2.49 10.48
C ASP A 13 -5.74 -2.38 10.13
N LEU A 14 -4.92 -1.89 11.07
CA LEU A 14 -3.46 -1.81 10.89
C LEU A 14 -2.83 -3.19 10.71
N SER A 15 -3.19 -4.16 11.55
CA SER A 15 -2.66 -5.53 11.48
C SER A 15 -3.02 -6.22 10.16
N GLN A 16 -4.23 -6.00 9.64
CA GLN A 16 -4.70 -6.53 8.37
C GLN A 16 -3.92 -5.95 7.20
N VAL A 17 -3.68 -4.62 7.19
CA VAL A 17 -2.85 -3.97 6.17
C VAL A 17 -1.42 -4.51 6.22
N ILE A 18 -0.85 -4.71 7.42
CA ILE A 18 0.51 -5.26 7.57
C ILE A 18 0.58 -6.68 7.02
N ILE A 19 -0.31 -7.57 7.49
CA ILE A 19 -0.31 -8.98 7.11
C ILE A 19 -0.58 -9.11 5.61
N GLY A 20 -1.59 -8.43 5.08
CA GLY A 20 -1.91 -8.46 3.66
C GLY A 20 -0.81 -7.87 2.78
N SER A 21 -0.14 -6.80 3.22
CA SER A 21 1.04 -6.27 2.51
C SER A 21 2.19 -7.28 2.46
N ALA A 22 2.43 -7.99 3.56
CA ALA A 22 3.49 -9.00 3.65
C ALA A 22 3.27 -10.15 2.66
N VAL A 23 2.02 -10.61 2.50
CA VAL A 23 1.65 -11.74 1.61
C VAL A 23 2.18 -11.55 0.19
N LEU A 24 2.07 -10.34 -0.38
CA LEU A 24 2.54 -10.08 -1.74
C LEU A 24 3.92 -9.43 -1.80
N SER A 25 4.31 -8.62 -0.81
CA SER A 25 5.64 -8.00 -0.83
C SER A 25 6.78 -9.01 -0.70
N VAL A 26 6.63 -10.05 0.12
CA VAL A 26 7.68 -11.07 0.34
C VAL A 26 8.01 -11.84 -0.94
N PRO A 27 7.08 -12.55 -1.60
CA PRO A 27 7.40 -13.31 -2.81
C PRO A 27 7.93 -12.42 -3.93
N ILE A 28 7.39 -11.20 -4.09
CA ILE A 28 7.82 -10.27 -5.13
C ILE A 28 9.20 -9.69 -4.83
N ALA A 29 9.54 -9.46 -3.55
CA ALA A 29 10.86 -9.00 -3.16
C ALA A 29 11.96 -10.02 -3.43
N PHE A 30 11.64 -11.31 -3.57
CA PHE A 30 12.59 -12.35 -3.98
C PHE A 30 12.89 -12.38 -5.48
N THR A 31 12.07 -11.73 -6.32
CA THR A 31 12.20 -11.86 -7.77
C THR A 31 13.25 -10.90 -8.34
N GLU A 32 14.08 -11.40 -9.25
CA GLU A 32 15.05 -10.56 -9.95
C GLU A 32 14.37 -9.57 -10.90
N GLU A 33 13.18 -9.90 -11.39
CA GLU A 33 12.34 -9.05 -12.22
C GLU A 33 12.00 -7.75 -11.50
N ALA A 34 11.61 -7.81 -10.22
CA ALA A 34 11.34 -6.61 -9.42
C ALA A 34 12.61 -5.76 -9.23
N TRP A 35 13.76 -6.40 -9.04
CA TRP A 35 15.03 -5.71 -8.85
C TRP A 35 15.51 -5.05 -10.14
N ASN A 36 15.40 -5.73 -11.28
CA ASN A 36 15.84 -5.22 -12.57
C ASN A 36 14.90 -4.13 -13.09
N LEU A 37 13.59 -4.26 -12.90
CA LEU A 37 12.63 -3.21 -13.20
C LEU A 37 12.93 -1.92 -12.43
N SER A 38 13.35 -2.03 -11.15
CA SER A 38 13.75 -0.85 -10.36
C SER A 38 14.96 -0.10 -10.93
N LYS A 39 15.81 -0.76 -11.73
CA LYS A 39 16.97 -0.12 -12.38
C LYS A 39 16.56 0.59 -13.67
N THR A 40 15.67 -0.01 -14.45
CA THR A 40 15.35 0.43 -15.82
C THR A 40 14.14 1.35 -15.90
N ILE A 41 13.22 1.32 -14.93
CA ILE A 41 11.97 2.08 -15.02
C ILE A 41 12.22 3.61 -15.02
N PRO A 42 11.61 4.36 -15.97
CA PRO A 42 11.63 5.81 -15.94
C PRO A 42 10.86 6.38 -14.73
N ILE A 43 11.27 7.55 -14.26
CA ILE A 43 10.65 8.19 -13.08
C ILE A 43 9.17 8.57 -13.32
N LEU A 44 8.81 8.91 -14.55
CA LEU A 44 7.42 9.25 -14.91
C LEU A 44 6.48 8.05 -14.72
N ASN A 45 6.92 6.86 -15.13
CA ASN A 45 6.14 5.63 -14.97
C ASN A 45 5.95 5.28 -13.49
N LEU A 46 6.88 5.63 -12.60
CA LEU A 46 6.69 5.47 -11.16
C LEU A 46 5.58 6.37 -10.61
N GLY A 47 5.50 7.61 -11.11
CA GLY A 47 4.37 8.49 -10.78
C GLY A 47 3.03 7.86 -11.14
N VAL A 48 2.95 7.21 -12.31
CA VAL A 48 1.76 6.46 -12.74
C VAL A 48 1.47 5.30 -11.78
N ILE A 49 2.48 4.51 -11.40
CA ILE A 49 2.31 3.40 -10.43
C ILE A 49 1.76 3.89 -9.09
N VAL A 50 2.30 5.00 -8.55
CA VAL A 50 1.81 5.58 -7.29
C VAL A 50 0.35 6.00 -7.43
N ILE A 51 -0.02 6.70 -8.52
CA ILE A 51 -1.40 7.12 -8.77
C ILE A 51 -2.33 5.90 -8.87
N LEU A 52 -1.90 4.84 -9.57
CA LEU A 52 -2.67 3.60 -9.73
C LEU A 52 -2.87 2.91 -8.38
N THR A 53 -1.81 2.85 -7.57
CA THR A 53 -1.84 2.29 -6.20
C THR A 53 -2.83 3.03 -5.31
N LEU A 54 -2.71 4.37 -5.23
CA LEU A 54 -3.61 5.21 -4.45
C LEU A 54 -5.06 5.14 -4.96
N SER A 55 -5.24 4.97 -6.27
CA SER A 55 -6.57 4.80 -6.86
C SER A 55 -7.21 3.47 -6.45
N PHE A 56 -6.46 2.36 -6.39
CA PHE A 56 -6.99 1.09 -5.90
C PHE A 56 -7.36 1.14 -4.42
N ILE A 57 -6.48 1.67 -3.58
CA ILE A 57 -6.78 1.88 -2.15
C ILE A 57 -8.00 2.81 -2.01
N GLY A 58 -8.07 3.88 -2.80
CA GLY A 58 -9.17 4.84 -2.80
C GLY A 58 -10.51 4.25 -3.26
N ILE A 59 -10.53 3.45 -4.33
CA ILE A 59 -11.74 2.77 -4.82
C ILE A 59 -12.27 1.80 -3.76
N TYR A 60 -11.37 1.00 -3.18
CA TYR A 60 -11.71 0.07 -2.12
C TYR A 60 -12.22 0.81 -0.87
N ALA A 61 -11.52 1.85 -0.41
CA ALA A 61 -11.98 2.66 0.71
C ALA A 61 -13.35 3.30 0.42
N PHE A 62 -13.57 3.81 -0.79
CA PHE A 62 -14.83 4.44 -1.15
C PHE A 62 -16.00 3.46 -1.12
N LYS A 63 -15.83 2.26 -1.69
CA LYS A 63 -16.88 1.26 -1.82
C LYS A 63 -17.04 0.41 -0.57
N GLY A 64 -15.97 -0.15 -0.05
CA GLY A 64 -16.00 -1.08 1.10
C GLY A 64 -16.31 -0.39 2.43
N ILE A 65 -15.97 0.89 2.59
CA ILE A 65 -15.85 1.51 3.91
C ILE A 65 -16.78 2.70 4.04
N PHE A 66 -16.76 3.58 3.04
CA PHE A 66 -17.66 4.73 3.01
C PHE A 66 -19.00 4.42 2.31
N GLN A 67 -19.19 3.19 1.81
CA GLN A 67 -20.42 2.73 1.16
C GLN A 67 -20.94 3.71 0.09
N GLY A 68 -20.03 4.37 -0.65
CA GLY A 68 -20.37 5.36 -1.67
C GLY A 68 -20.68 6.79 -1.18
N HIS A 69 -20.61 7.08 0.13
CA HIS A 69 -21.01 8.37 0.72
C HIS A 69 -19.82 9.15 1.32
N ILE A 70 -19.15 9.99 0.51
CA ILE A 70 -17.99 10.81 0.95
C ILE A 70 -18.35 12.27 1.29
N LYS A 71 -19.57 12.75 1.00
CA LYS A 71 -19.89 14.20 0.91
C LYS A 71 -19.43 15.07 2.10
N GLN A 72 -19.38 14.56 3.33
CA GLN A 72 -18.90 15.30 4.52
C GLN A 72 -17.56 14.78 5.10
N ARG A 73 -16.91 13.77 4.50
CA ARG A 73 -15.80 13.00 5.11
C ARG A 73 -14.53 12.93 4.25
N LYS A 74 -14.32 13.89 3.34
CA LYS A 74 -13.17 13.91 2.41
C LYS A 74 -11.82 13.79 3.12
N ILE A 75 -11.63 14.48 4.25
CA ILE A 75 -10.36 14.46 5.00
C ILE A 75 -10.09 13.07 5.58
N THR A 76 -11.08 12.42 6.19
CA THR A 76 -10.95 11.07 6.75
C THR A 76 -10.65 10.04 5.66
N PHE A 77 -11.29 10.16 4.49
CA PHE A 77 -11.01 9.32 3.33
C PHE A 77 -9.57 9.45 2.86
N VAL A 78 -9.08 10.68 2.64
CA VAL A 78 -7.69 10.92 2.20
C VAL A 78 -6.70 10.42 3.25
N LYS A 79 -6.94 10.67 4.54
CA LYS A 79 -6.10 10.15 5.62
C LYS A 79 -6.00 8.63 5.59
N ARG A 80 -7.11 7.92 5.39
CA ARG A 80 -7.10 6.46 5.30
C ARG A 80 -6.25 5.97 4.14
N VAL A 81 -6.48 6.49 2.93
CA VAL A 81 -5.72 6.10 1.74
C VAL A 81 -4.21 6.33 1.93
N LEU A 82 -3.83 7.47 2.52
CA LEU A 82 -2.42 7.78 2.78
C LEU A 82 -1.80 6.92 3.87
N ILE A 83 -2.55 6.59 4.93
CA ILE A 83 -2.06 5.72 6.00
C ILE A 83 -1.88 4.29 5.48
N ASP A 84 -2.87 3.73 4.79
CA ASP A 84 -2.80 2.37 4.23
C ASP A 84 -1.59 2.23 3.28
N TYR A 85 -1.38 3.23 2.42
CA TYR A 85 -0.21 3.27 1.54
C TYR A 85 1.10 3.44 2.31
N GLY A 86 1.14 4.31 3.32
CA GLY A 86 2.31 4.53 4.17
C GLY A 86 2.74 3.28 4.92
N ILE A 87 1.79 2.54 5.51
CA ILE A 87 2.05 1.25 6.16
C ILE A 87 2.55 0.23 5.15
N THR A 88 1.93 0.16 3.96
CA THR A 88 2.40 -0.73 2.89
C THR A 88 3.86 -0.47 2.53
N LEU A 89 4.24 0.81 2.36
CA LEU A 89 5.64 1.20 2.08
C LEU A 89 6.59 0.76 3.20
N LEU A 90 6.20 0.93 4.46
CA LEU A 90 6.99 0.51 5.61
C LEU A 90 7.20 -1.01 5.63
N VAL A 91 6.14 -1.79 5.39
CA VAL A 91 6.25 -3.26 5.29
C VAL A 91 7.23 -3.65 4.19
N VAL A 92 7.12 -3.05 3.01
CA VAL A 92 8.04 -3.32 1.89
C VAL A 92 9.49 -2.96 2.25
N ILE A 93 9.73 -1.84 2.92
CA ILE A 93 11.06 -1.44 3.38
C ILE A 93 11.62 -2.47 4.36
N VAL A 94 10.83 -2.89 5.35
CA VAL A 94 11.24 -3.91 6.32
C VAL A 94 11.57 -5.23 5.64
N VAL A 95 10.74 -5.67 4.68
CA VAL A 95 10.99 -6.90 3.91
C VAL A 95 12.28 -6.77 3.10
N LEU A 96 12.46 -5.69 2.33
CA LEU A 96 13.67 -5.48 1.53
C LEU A 96 14.93 -5.39 2.41
N PHE A 97 14.81 -4.77 3.59
CA PHE A 97 15.90 -4.69 4.56
C PHE A 97 16.25 -6.09 5.11
N ALA A 98 15.25 -6.86 5.53
CA ALA A 98 15.44 -8.22 6.03
C ALA A 98 16.07 -9.17 4.99
N LEU A 99 15.77 -8.97 3.70
CA LEU A 99 16.33 -9.74 2.59
C LEU A 99 17.71 -9.26 2.14
N ASN A 100 18.27 -8.21 2.75
CA ASN A 100 19.47 -7.52 2.29
C ASN A 100 19.38 -7.09 0.80
N LYS A 101 18.18 -6.64 0.39
CA LYS A 101 17.85 -6.17 -0.97
C LYS A 101 17.37 -4.71 -0.98
N PHE A 102 17.69 -3.94 0.06
CA PHE A 102 17.41 -2.51 0.15
C PHE A 102 18.68 -1.68 -0.10
N PRO A 103 19.00 -1.28 -1.35
CA PRO A 103 20.27 -0.65 -1.72
C PRO A 103 20.31 0.84 -1.36
N ILE A 104 19.86 1.20 -0.16
CA ILE A 104 19.71 2.60 0.26
C ILE A 104 21.06 3.32 0.38
N SER A 105 22.12 2.62 0.79
CA SER A 105 23.47 3.18 0.95
C SER A 105 24.20 3.36 -0.38
N GLU A 106 23.99 2.46 -1.34
CA GLU A 106 24.68 2.47 -2.63
C GLU A 106 23.93 3.33 -3.67
N ASN A 107 22.61 3.16 -3.76
CA ASN A 107 21.80 3.85 -4.75
C ASN A 107 20.39 4.15 -4.21
N PRO A 108 20.24 5.27 -3.47
CA PRO A 108 18.96 5.67 -2.87
C PRO A 108 17.81 5.77 -3.86
N LEU A 109 18.11 6.17 -5.10
CA LEU A 109 17.10 6.26 -6.15
C LEU A 109 16.56 4.88 -6.48
N ILE A 110 17.42 3.90 -6.77
CA ILE A 110 16.97 2.51 -7.04
C ILE A 110 16.21 1.93 -5.84
N ALA A 111 16.65 2.22 -4.62
CA ALA A 111 15.96 1.79 -3.40
C ALA A 111 14.52 2.33 -3.36
N MET A 112 14.33 3.62 -3.60
CA MET A 112 13.01 4.25 -3.68
C MET A 112 12.15 3.64 -4.81
N LYS A 113 12.72 3.46 -6.02
CA LYS A 113 12.00 2.85 -7.16
C LYS A 113 11.51 1.44 -6.80
N ARG A 114 12.36 0.63 -6.17
CA ARG A 114 12.04 -0.75 -5.76
C ARG A 114 10.92 -0.80 -4.73
N VAL A 115 10.97 0.08 -3.73
CA VAL A 115 9.92 0.18 -2.72
C VAL A 115 8.57 0.51 -3.38
N ILE A 116 8.53 1.49 -4.29
CA ILE A 116 7.28 1.89 -4.96
C ILE A 116 6.73 0.76 -5.85
N ILE A 117 7.59 0.10 -6.64
CA ILE A 117 7.20 -1.02 -7.51
C ILE A 117 6.56 -2.15 -6.70
N ILE A 118 7.18 -2.54 -5.58
CA ILE A 118 6.71 -3.66 -4.76
C ILE A 118 5.50 -3.25 -3.90
N ALA A 119 5.41 -1.98 -3.49
CA ALA A 119 4.28 -1.48 -2.72
C ALA A 119 2.96 -1.52 -3.50
N PHE A 120 2.99 -1.43 -4.83
CA PHE A 120 1.80 -1.55 -5.66
C PHE A 120 1.07 -2.89 -5.45
N PRO A 121 1.66 -4.07 -5.76
CA PRO A 121 1.03 -5.34 -5.49
C PRO A 121 0.86 -5.61 -3.98
N ALA A 122 1.79 -5.18 -3.12
CA ALA A 122 1.63 -5.33 -1.67
C ALA A 122 0.35 -4.67 -1.15
N SER A 123 0.02 -3.46 -1.62
CA SER A 123 -1.20 -2.76 -1.21
C SER A 123 -2.48 -3.50 -1.62
N MET A 124 -2.45 -4.28 -2.71
CA MET A 124 -3.59 -5.11 -3.11
C MET A 124 -3.78 -6.27 -2.13
N GLY A 125 -2.68 -6.87 -1.66
CA GLY A 125 -2.73 -7.89 -0.61
C GLY A 125 -3.33 -7.33 0.68
N ALA A 126 -2.93 -6.11 1.07
CA ALA A 126 -3.53 -5.39 2.20
C ALA A 126 -5.04 -5.18 2.02
N ILE A 127 -5.48 -4.72 0.85
CA ILE A 127 -6.90 -4.51 0.52
C ILE A 127 -7.70 -5.81 0.64
N VAL A 128 -7.18 -6.92 0.11
CA VAL A 128 -7.87 -8.23 0.17
C VAL A 128 -8.06 -8.66 1.61
N VAL A 129 -7.02 -8.57 2.45
CA VAL A 129 -7.13 -8.96 3.86
C VAL A 129 -8.06 -8.04 4.65
N ASP A 130 -7.97 -6.72 4.46
CA ASP A 130 -8.87 -5.74 5.11
C ASP A 130 -10.33 -5.86 4.62
N SER A 131 -10.57 -6.51 3.47
CA SER A 131 -11.93 -6.72 2.96
C SER A 131 -12.69 -7.84 3.69
N PHE A 132 -11.99 -8.81 4.30
CA PHE A 132 -12.63 -9.94 4.98
C PHE A 132 -13.38 -9.56 6.26
N ASP A 133 -13.09 -8.42 6.88
CA ASP A 133 -13.81 -7.90 8.05
C ASP A 133 -15.14 -7.19 7.70
N LYS A 134 -15.41 -6.94 6.41
CA LYS A 134 -16.51 -6.06 5.97
C LYS A 134 -17.72 -6.79 5.38
N GLU A 135 -17.80 -8.11 5.60
CA GLU A 135 -18.97 -8.97 5.33
C GLU A 135 -19.77 -9.24 6.61
#